data_AF-A0A4V1VG53-F1
#
_entry.id   AF-A0A4V1VG53-F1
#
_cell.length_a   1.000
_cell.length_b   1.000
_cell.length_c   1.000
_cell.angle_alpha   90.00
_cell.angle_beta   90.00
_cell.angle_gamma   90.00
#
_symmetry.space_group_name_H-M   'P 1'
#
loop_
_entity.id
_entity.type
_entity.pdbx_description
1 polymer ?
#
loop_
_entity_poly.entity_id
_entity_poly.type
_entity_poly.pdbx_seq_one_letter_code
_entity_poly.pdbx_strand_id
1 'polypeptide(L)' 'MFITPAFAQAAGAAPVPGGGATDLLLQFAPILLLVVIFWLLIFRPQQKRMKAQQAMLAAITRGDTIVTTGG' A
#
# COMPACT_ATOMS: atom_id res chain seq x y z
N MET A 1 20.48 -28.22 -22.24
CA MET A 1 19.61 -27.14 -21.71
C MET A 1 20.46 -26.27 -20.80
N PHE A 2 20.83 -25.08 -21.27
CA PHE A 2 21.54 -24.08 -20.47
C PHE A 2 20.48 -23.26 -19.72
N ILE A 3 20.27 -23.57 -18.44
CA ILE A 3 19.47 -22.69 -17.58
C ILE A 3 20.33 -21.46 -17.28
N THR A 4 19.93 -20.31 -17.82
CA THR A 4 20.59 -19.05 -17.52
C THR A 4 20.44 -18.78 -16.02
N PRO A 5 21.51 -18.54 -15.26
CA PRO A 5 21.39 -18.14 -13.87
C PRO A 5 20.64 -16.80 -13.81
N ALA A 6 19.47 -16.79 -13.16
CA ALA A 6 18.73 -15.57 -12.89
C ALA A 6 19.47 -14.81 -11.78
N PHE A 7 20.30 -13.86 -12.16
CA PHE A 7 20.86 -12.91 -11.21
C PHE A 7 19.73 -11.95 -10.82
N ALA A 8 19.26 -12.06 -9.57
CA ALA A 8 18.47 -11.02 -8.94
C ALA A 8 19.38 -9.80 -8.73
N GLN A 9 19.56 -9.01 -9.80
CA GLN A 9 20.38 -7.81 -9.75
C GLN A 9 19.64 -6.77 -8.92
N ALA A 10 19.93 -6.77 -7.61
CA ALA A 10 19.58 -5.68 -6.72
C ALA A 10 20.24 -4.41 -7.27
N ALA A 11 19.43 -3.49 -7.78
CA ALA A 11 19.90 -2.16 -8.12
C ALA A 11 20.45 -1.50 -6.85
N GLY A 12 21.78 -1.43 -6.73
CA GLY A 12 22.47 -0.57 -5.77
C GLY A 12 22.76 -1.12 -4.37
N ALA A 13 23.07 -2.41 -4.21
CA ALA A 13 23.61 -2.90 -2.93
C ALA A 13 25.14 -2.81 -2.93
N ALA A 14 25.68 -1.75 -2.32
CA ALA A 14 27.09 -1.73 -1.92
C ALA A 14 27.36 -2.91 -0.95
N PRO A 15 28.53 -3.56 -1.02
CA PRO A 15 28.82 -4.68 -0.13
C PRO A 15 29.02 -4.14 1.29
N VAL A 16 28.02 -4.30 2.15
CA VAL A 16 28.14 -4.04 3.59
C VAL A 16 28.40 -5.38 4.28
N PRO A 17 29.57 -5.60 4.88
CA PRO A 17 29.89 -6.87 5.52
C PRO A 17 29.25 -6.91 6.91
N GLY A 18 28.32 -7.83 7.17
CA GLY A 18 27.85 -8.11 8.53
C GLY A 18 26.49 -8.81 8.61
N GLY A 19 26.50 -10.13 8.71
CA GLY A 19 25.28 -10.95 8.90
C GLY A 19 24.64 -10.72 10.27
N GLY A 20 23.71 -9.78 10.35
CA GLY A 20 22.90 -9.46 11.55
C GLY A 20 21.47 -9.05 11.18
N ALA A 21 20.61 -8.77 12.17
CA ALA A 21 19.21 -8.40 11.95
C ALA A 21 19.01 -7.18 11.02
N THR A 22 20.00 -6.28 10.97
CA THR A 22 20.05 -5.15 10.05
C THR A 22 20.18 -5.60 8.60
N ASP A 23 20.88 -6.70 8.33
CA ASP A 23 21.06 -7.29 7.00
C ASP A 23 19.75 -7.86 6.47
N LEU A 24 18.97 -8.54 7.33
CA LEU A 24 17.63 -9.02 6.98
C LEU A 24 16.67 -7.86 6.66
N LEU A 25 16.70 -6.78 7.46
CA LEU A 25 15.88 -5.60 7.19
C LEU A 25 16.25 -4.94 5.87
N LEU A 26 17.55 -4.81 5.54
CA LEU A 26 18.00 -4.26 4.26
C LEU A 26 17.66 -5.17 3.09
N GLN A 27 17.75 -6.49 3.27
CA GLN A 27 17.38 -7.48 2.24
C GLN A 27 15.88 -7.47 1.94
N PHE A 28 15.03 -7.34 2.96
CA PHE A 28 13.58 -7.27 2.79
C PHE A 28 13.06 -5.85 2.58
N ALA A 29 13.90 -4.82 2.72
CA ALA A 29 13.52 -3.42 2.55
C ALA A 29 12.79 -3.15 1.22
N PRO A 30 13.21 -3.66 0.05
CA PRO A 30 12.48 -3.40 -1.20
C PRO A 30 11.06 -3.97 -1.19
N ILE A 31 10.88 -5.18 -0.66
CA ILE A 31 9.57 -5.86 -0.58
C ILE A 31 8.67 -5.13 0.43
N LEU A 32 9.20 -4.82 1.61
CA LEU A 32 8.46 -4.09 2.64
C LEU A 32 8.06 -2.69 2.16
N LEU A 33 8.94 -2.00 1.44
CA LEU A 33 8.67 -0.67 0.88
C LEU A 33 7.55 -0.74 -0.16
N LEU A 34 7.56 -1.72 -1.06
CA LEU A 34 6.45 -1.95 -2.01
C LEU A 34 5.14 -2.23 -1.27
N VAL A 35 5.15 -3.13 -0.28
CA VAL A 35 3.95 -3.44 0.53
C VAL A 35 3.41 -2.18 1.20
N VAL A 36 4.28 -1.35 1.78
CA VAL A 36 3.88 -0.08 2.42
C VAL A 36 3.31 0.90 1.40
N ILE A 37 3.89 1.02 0.21
CA ILE A 37 3.36 1.90 -0.85
C ILE A 37 1.97 1.44 -1.29
N PHE A 38 1.79 0.15 -1.62
CA PHE A 38 0.50 -0.37 -2.06
C PHE A 38 -0.55 -0.29 -0.94
N TRP A 39 -0.16 -0.57 0.31
CA TRP A 39 -1.03 -0.40 1.46
C TRP A 39 -1.47 1.06 1.62
N LEU A 40 -0.54 2.01 1.51
CA LEU A 40 -0.85 3.43 1.63
C LEU A 40 -1.77 3.91 0.49
N LEU A 41 -1.52 3.47 -0.75
CA LEU A 41 -2.30 3.86 -1.91
C LEU A 41 -3.71 3.27 -1.96
N ILE A 42 -3.96 2.09 -1.40
CA ILE A 42 -5.29 1.45 -1.46
C ILE A 42 -6.04 1.61 -0.14
N PHE A 43 -5.41 1.25 0.97
CA PHE A 43 -6.08 1.17 2.28
C PHE A 43 -6.47 2.57 2.80
N ARG A 44 -5.57 3.55 2.67
CA ARG A 44 -5.84 4.92 3.13
C ARG A 44 -7.00 5.60 2.39
N PRO A 45 -7.09 5.60 1.05
CA PRO A 45 -8.22 6.23 0.37
C PRO A 45 -9.53 5.48 0.57
N GLN A 46 -9.51 4.15 0.69
CA GLN A 46 -10.73 3.38 0.99
C GLN A 46 -11.33 3.80 2.34
N GLN A 47 -10.50 3.90 3.39
CA GLN A 47 -10.96 4.38 4.70
C GLN A 47 -11.55 5.80 4.62
N LYS A 48 -10.95 6.69 3.84
CA LYS A 48 -11.48 8.05 3.64
C LYS A 48 -12.86 8.04 2.97
N ARG A 49 -13.06 7.22 1.93
CA ARG A 49 -14.35 7.10 1.23
C ARG A 49 -15.45 6.58 2.16
N MET A 50 -15.17 5.55 2.96
CA MET A 50 -16.12 5.02 3.93
C MET A 50 -16.49 6.05 4.99
N LYS A 51 -15.50 6.74 5.55
CA LYS A 51 -15.75 7.81 6.54
C LYS A 51 -16.56 8.97 5.95
N ALA A 52 -16.29 9.36 4.71
CA ALA A 52 -17.05 10.39 4.01
C ALA A 52 -18.52 10.00 3.79
N GLN A 53 -18.79 8.74 3.42
CA GLN A 53 -20.15 8.22 3.30
C GLN A 53 -20.89 8.22 4.65
N GLN A 54 -20.23 7.75 5.71
CA GLN A 54 -20.83 7.78 7.06
C GLN A 54 -21.12 9.20 7.53
N ALA A 55 -20.22 10.15 7.28
CA ALA A 55 -20.42 11.55 7.60
C ALA A 55 -21.57 12.18 6.78
N MET A 56 -21.66 11.85 5.49
CA MET A 56 -22.78 12.28 4.64
C MET A 56 -24.11 11.76 5.19
N LEU A 57 -24.19 10.48 5.55
CA LEU A 57 -25.41 9.90 6.13
C LEU A 57 -25.79 10.54 7.47
N ALA A 58 -24.81 10.84 8.32
CA ALA A 58 -25.05 11.50 9.60
C ALA A 58 -25.48 12.97 9.47
N ALA A 59 -25.12 13.63 8.37
CA ALA A 59 -25.49 15.02 8.11
C ALA A 59 -26.89 15.20 7.51
N ILE A 60 -27.55 14.12 7.06
CA ILE A 60 -28.89 14.16 6.47
C ILE A 60 -29.92 14.53 7.54
N THR A 61 -30.68 15.60 7.29
CA THR A 61 -31.81 16.01 8.13
C THR A 61 -33.15 15.85 7.41
N ARG A 62 -34.25 15.93 8.18
CA ARG A 62 -35.60 15.90 7.61
C ARG A 62 -35.80 17.13 6.73
N GLY A 63 -35.99 16.91 5.43
CA GLY A 63 -36.14 17.98 4.43
C GLY A 63 -35.05 17.98 3.35
N ASP A 64 -33.97 17.21 3.51
CA ASP A 64 -32.93 17.11 2.50
C ASP A 64 -33.37 16.27 1.29
N THR A 65 -33.10 16.80 0.08
CA THR A 65 -33.35 16.08 -1.17
C THR A 65 -32.16 15.18 -1.47
N ILE A 66 -32.37 13.87 -1.37
CA ILE A 66 -31.34 12.85 -1.63
C ILE A 66 -31.53 12.32 -3.05
N VAL A 67 -30.54 12.52 -3.92
CA VAL A 67 -30.50 11.87 -5.23
C VAL A 67 -29.75 10.56 -5.07
N THR A 68 -30.50 9.45 -5.11
CA THR A 68 -29.90 8.12 -5.13
C THR A 68 -29.58 7.73 -6.56
N THR A 69 -28.58 6.87 -6.77
CA THR A 69 -28.25 6.34 -8.10
C THR A 69 -29.34 5.44 -8.70
N GLY A 70 -30.48 5.26 -8.02
CA GLY A 70 -31.62 4.46 -8.48
C GLY A 70 -32.75 5.24 -9.17
N GLY A 71 -32.67 6.57 -9.27
CA GLY A 71 -33.77 7.44 -9.71
C GLY A 71 -34.20 8.39 -8.61
#